data_AF-A0A9P9H2X0-F1
#
_entry.id   AF-A0A9P9H2X0-F1
#
_cell.length_a   1.000
_cell.length_b   1.000
_cell.length_c   1.000
_cell.angle_alpha   90.00
_cell.angle_beta   90.00
_cell.angle_gamma   90.00
#
_symmetry.space_group_name_H-M   'P 1'
#
loop_
_entity.id
_entity.type
_entity.pdbx_description
1 polymer ?
#
loop_
_entity_poly.entity_id
_entity_poly.type
_entity_poly.pdbx_seq_one_letter_code
_entity_poly.pdbx_strand_id
1 'polypeptide(L)'
;MLSLLVKSATCIALLLCLTWYGQTHFYRDPGSVFFDKARAYETQYSEHRKAEVEKLINSYPGPKKPALGKARDGNKLLCVALSSVKRETQYLPTTIGSMLHGLSKQERDDLHISILIAETDPRRHPGWNHQWLNHAADDIFTYDLNDTQTKHLNDLEENGRYHEKGVFDYTCALERCYNTGALYVGMFEDDIILADGWFIKVLQGLAEISDSGRWLFMRLFNQERSTGWSSRDIGGNNELLIILGIDIGIAASVWLSGKASLFPPSPGVFKEPFGCCSQAMIFPRSQVPLLMDSLRDRREGQIDLMLDEIASSNGLDRYALYPVQTQHIGIDSARKTTKDEAQAIWSMAFENQDPRTLKKQHTRLLEKYQLWREKAEQDVIDSIYLDELS
;
A
#
# COMPACT_ATOMS: atom_id res chain seq x y z
N MET A 1 -30.47 26.04 -12.91
CA MET A 1 -31.16 24.87 -12.31
C MET A 1 -30.93 23.59 -13.11
N LEU A 2 -31.15 23.56 -14.44
CA LEU A 2 -30.95 22.35 -15.26
C LEU A 2 -29.52 21.76 -15.19
N SER A 3 -28.48 22.61 -15.21
CA SER A 3 -27.08 22.17 -15.07
C SER A 3 -26.76 21.55 -13.71
N LEU A 4 -27.39 22.04 -12.63
CA LEU A 4 -27.21 21.49 -11.29
C LEU A 4 -27.88 20.11 -11.17
N LEU A 5 -29.10 19.97 -11.71
CA LEU A 5 -29.83 18.70 -11.76
C LEU A 5 -29.07 17.63 -12.55
N VAL A 6 -28.51 17.97 -13.70
CA VAL A 6 -27.72 17.04 -14.52
C VAL A 6 -26.44 16.60 -13.79
N LYS A 7 -25.73 17.53 -13.15
CA LYS A 7 -24.54 17.21 -12.34
C LYS A 7 -24.89 16.30 -11.16
N SER A 8 -25.95 16.62 -10.42
CA SER A 8 -26.41 15.80 -9.29
C SER A 8 -26.85 14.40 -9.73
N ALA A 9 -27.60 14.30 -10.83
CA ALA A 9 -28.03 13.00 -11.38
C ALA A 9 -26.83 12.15 -11.83
N THR A 10 -25.82 12.78 -12.44
CA THR A 10 -24.58 12.08 -12.87
C THR A 10 -23.80 11.56 -11.66
N CYS A 11 -23.66 12.38 -10.60
CA CYS A 11 -22.99 11.95 -9.37
C CYS A 11 -23.74 10.79 -8.69
N ILE A 12 -25.07 10.85 -8.61
CA ILE A 12 -25.88 9.77 -8.04
C ILE A 12 -25.72 8.49 -8.87
N ALA A 13 -25.79 8.59 -10.20
CA ALA A 13 -25.59 7.44 -11.08
C ALA A 13 -24.22 6.80 -10.88
N LEU A 14 -23.16 7.62 -10.78
CA LEU A 14 -21.80 7.13 -10.53
C LEU A 14 -21.69 6.43 -9.17
N LEU A 15 -22.27 6.99 -8.10
CA LEU A 15 -22.29 6.36 -6.78
C LEU A 15 -23.07 5.04 -6.79
N LEU A 16 -24.19 4.96 -7.50
CA LEU A 16 -24.95 3.72 -7.66
C LEU A 16 -24.14 2.65 -8.42
N CYS A 17 -23.42 3.03 -9.47
CA CYS A 17 -22.53 2.12 -10.19
C CYS A 17 -21.39 1.60 -9.30
N LEU A 18 -20.74 2.48 -8.53
CA LEU A 18 -19.65 2.09 -7.62
C LEU A 18 -20.13 1.19 -6.48
N THR A 19 -21.30 1.49 -5.90
CA THR A 19 -21.90 0.66 -4.85
C THR A 19 -22.34 -0.70 -5.39
N TRP A 20 -22.94 -0.75 -6.58
CA TRP A 20 -23.27 -2.01 -7.25
C TRP A 20 -22.02 -2.84 -7.56
N TYR A 21 -20.97 -2.22 -8.08
CA TYR A 21 -19.69 -2.88 -8.33
C TYR A 21 -19.09 -3.43 -7.03
N GLY A 22 -19.11 -2.64 -5.94
CA GLY A 22 -18.67 -3.10 -4.63
C GLY A 22 -19.45 -4.30 -4.10
N GLN A 23 -20.79 -4.27 -4.20
CA GLN A 23 -21.68 -5.35 -3.76
C GLN A 23 -21.52 -6.66 -4.56
N THR A 24 -21.01 -6.58 -5.79
CA THR A 24 -20.86 -7.73 -6.70
C THR A 24 -19.43 -8.28 -6.72
N HIS A 25 -18.41 -7.44 -6.49
CA HIS A 25 -17.00 -7.87 -6.56
C HIS A 25 -16.30 -7.95 -5.21
N PHE A 26 -16.72 -7.19 -4.20
CA PHE A 26 -16.04 -7.14 -2.89
C PHE A 26 -16.80 -7.83 -1.77
N TYR A 27 -17.88 -8.56 -2.07
CA TYR A 27 -18.72 -9.22 -1.07
C TYR A 27 -18.03 -10.36 -0.33
N ARG A 28 -16.91 -10.89 -0.86
CA ARG A 28 -16.11 -11.96 -0.24
C ARG A 28 -14.98 -11.44 0.64
N ASP A 29 -14.65 -10.15 0.58
CA ASP A 29 -13.56 -9.54 1.34
C ASP A 29 -14.06 -9.11 2.74
N PRO A 30 -13.60 -9.73 3.84
CA PRO A 30 -14.04 -9.39 5.20
C PRO A 30 -13.64 -7.97 5.66
N GLY A 31 -12.69 -7.32 4.97
CA GLY A 31 -12.31 -5.92 5.20
C GLY A 31 -13.18 -4.91 4.43
N SER A 32 -13.98 -5.38 3.47
CA SER A 32 -14.83 -4.53 2.66
C SER A 32 -16.13 -4.16 3.38
N VAL A 33 -16.59 -2.91 3.20
CA VAL A 33 -17.94 -2.48 3.64
C VAL A 33 -19.06 -3.26 2.94
N PHE A 34 -18.75 -3.89 1.81
CA PHE A 34 -19.68 -4.70 1.03
C PHE A 34 -19.68 -6.19 1.40
N PHE A 35 -18.91 -6.59 2.42
CA PHE A 35 -18.83 -7.98 2.86
C PHE A 35 -20.20 -8.57 3.19
N ASP A 36 -20.50 -9.72 2.61
CA ASP A 36 -21.78 -10.41 2.81
C ASP A 36 -21.52 -11.84 3.29
N LYS A 37 -21.73 -12.06 4.58
CA LYS A 37 -21.50 -13.36 5.24
C LYS A 37 -22.31 -14.50 4.59
N ALA A 38 -23.49 -14.23 4.04
CA ALA A 38 -24.35 -15.26 3.48
C ALA A 38 -23.80 -15.79 2.14
N ARG A 39 -23.16 -14.92 1.35
CA ARG A 39 -22.61 -15.26 0.03
C ARG A 39 -21.09 -15.50 0.03
N ALA A 40 -20.37 -14.89 0.97
CA ALA A 40 -18.90 -14.91 1.02
C ALA A 40 -18.31 -16.31 1.15
N TYR A 41 -19.03 -17.24 1.80
CA TYR A 41 -18.58 -18.61 2.05
C TYR A 41 -19.16 -19.61 1.04
N GLU A 42 -19.83 -19.15 -0.02
CA GLU A 42 -20.27 -20.03 -1.10
C GLU A 42 -19.08 -20.79 -1.68
N THR A 43 -19.20 -22.11 -1.72
CA THR A 43 -18.19 -23.04 -2.19
C THR A 43 -18.34 -23.25 -3.69
N GLN A 44 -17.39 -22.75 -4.48
CA GLN A 44 -17.40 -22.93 -5.94
C GLN A 44 -16.29 -23.89 -6.36
N TYR A 45 -15.04 -23.48 -6.22
CA TYR A 45 -13.89 -24.28 -6.67
C TYR A 45 -13.65 -25.53 -5.82
N SER A 46 -13.92 -25.47 -4.51
CA SER A 46 -13.81 -26.64 -3.64
C SER A 46 -14.80 -27.74 -4.02
N GLU A 47 -16.05 -27.39 -4.36
CA GLU A 47 -17.04 -28.37 -4.84
C GLU A 47 -16.65 -28.95 -6.20
N HIS A 48 -16.09 -28.12 -7.08
CA HIS A 48 -15.52 -28.60 -8.35
C HIS A 48 -14.42 -29.65 -8.11
N ARG A 49 -13.45 -29.36 -7.23
CA ARG A 49 -12.37 -30.31 -6.88
C ARG A 49 -12.92 -31.58 -6.23
N LYS A 50 -13.93 -31.48 -5.35
CA LYS A 50 -14.59 -32.67 -4.77
C LYS A 50 -15.19 -33.56 -5.85
N ALA A 51 -15.89 -32.98 -6.83
CA ALA A 51 -16.49 -33.73 -7.92
C ALA A 51 -15.45 -34.44 -8.83
N GLU A 52 -14.27 -33.86 -9.02
CA GLU A 52 -13.15 -34.51 -9.72
C GLU A 52 -12.61 -35.70 -8.93
N VAL A 53 -12.45 -35.55 -7.61
CA VAL A 53 -12.00 -36.61 -6.72
C VAL A 53 -12.99 -37.76 -6.65
N GLU A 54 -14.29 -37.48 -6.56
CA GLU A 54 -15.34 -38.51 -6.59
C GLU A 54 -15.27 -39.33 -7.87
N LYS A 55 -15.07 -38.69 -9.03
CA LYS A 55 -14.88 -39.41 -10.30
C LYS A 55 -13.63 -40.28 -10.28
N LEU A 56 -12.52 -39.78 -9.72
CA LEU A 56 -11.28 -40.55 -9.58
C LEU A 56 -11.48 -41.79 -8.70
N ILE A 57 -12.09 -41.62 -7.52
CA ILE A 57 -12.36 -42.72 -6.58
C ILE A 57 -13.32 -43.73 -7.21
N ASN A 58 -14.41 -43.28 -7.83
CA ASN A 58 -15.41 -44.17 -8.44
C ASN A 58 -14.90 -44.93 -9.67
N SER A 59 -13.85 -44.44 -10.32
CA SER A 59 -13.19 -45.14 -11.43
C SER A 59 -12.36 -46.35 -10.97
N TYR A 60 -12.13 -46.50 -9.67
CA TYR A 60 -11.40 -47.60 -9.04
C TYR A 60 -12.40 -48.68 -8.58
N PRO A 61 -12.53 -49.86 -9.26
CA PRO A 61 -11.49 -50.68 -9.90
C PRO A 61 -11.79 -51.03 -11.38
N GLY A 62 -11.85 -50.02 -12.27
CA GLY A 62 -12.16 -50.22 -13.68
C GLY A 62 -11.08 -50.97 -14.48
N PRO A 63 -11.46 -51.79 -15.49
CA PRO A 63 -10.55 -52.68 -16.23
C PRO A 63 -9.53 -51.99 -17.16
N LYS A 64 -9.53 -50.65 -17.27
CA LYS A 64 -8.61 -49.89 -18.13
C LYS A 64 -8.17 -48.57 -17.48
N LYS A 65 -7.03 -48.64 -16.75
CA LYS A 65 -6.10 -47.57 -16.29
C LYS A 65 -6.53 -46.68 -15.11
N PRO A 66 -5.57 -45.95 -14.46
CA PRO A 66 -4.10 -46.10 -14.45
C PRO A 66 -3.60 -46.66 -13.11
N ALA A 67 -2.39 -47.22 -13.08
CA ALA A 67 -1.70 -47.32 -11.79
C ALA A 67 -1.56 -45.90 -11.27
N LEU A 68 -2.11 -45.58 -10.10
CA LEU A 68 -1.89 -44.28 -9.41
C LEU A 68 -0.41 -44.00 -9.16
N GLY A 69 0.48 -44.93 -9.54
CA GLY A 69 1.90 -44.92 -9.25
C GLY A 69 2.12 -45.12 -7.77
N LYS A 70 3.27 -45.67 -7.43
CA LYS A 70 3.87 -45.42 -6.12
C LYS A 70 5.10 -44.56 -6.36
N ALA A 71 5.51 -43.82 -5.33
CA ALA A 71 6.79 -43.14 -5.35
C ALA A 71 7.89 -44.14 -5.73
N ARG A 72 8.85 -43.73 -6.55
CA ARG A 72 9.96 -44.60 -6.95
C ARG A 72 10.90 -44.84 -5.78
N ASP A 73 11.56 -46.01 -5.73
CA ASP A 73 12.65 -46.26 -4.79
C ASP A 73 13.88 -45.39 -5.14
N GLY A 74 14.32 -44.56 -4.19
CA GLY A 74 15.43 -43.59 -4.33
C GLY A 74 14.98 -42.12 -4.28
N ASN A 75 15.92 -41.20 -3.96
CA ASN A 75 15.77 -39.76 -3.68
C ASN A 75 14.43 -39.11 -4.06
N LYS A 76 13.43 -39.24 -3.17
CA LYS A 76 12.14 -38.54 -3.25
C LYS A 76 12.36 -37.05 -3.09
N LEU A 77 11.63 -36.22 -3.81
CA LEU A 77 11.73 -34.77 -3.63
C LEU A 77 10.95 -34.34 -2.40
N LEU A 78 9.66 -34.71 -2.30
CA LEU A 78 8.76 -34.27 -1.24
C LEU A 78 8.10 -35.47 -0.56
N CYS A 79 8.26 -35.59 0.75
CA CYS A 79 7.45 -36.47 1.58
C CYS A 79 6.36 -35.66 2.27
N VAL A 80 5.09 -36.01 2.02
CA VAL A 80 3.95 -35.42 2.71
C VAL A 80 3.48 -36.37 3.80
N ALA A 81 3.54 -35.89 5.04
CA ALA A 81 3.05 -36.55 6.23
C ALA A 81 1.64 -36.02 6.57
N LEU A 82 0.69 -36.94 6.77
CA LEU A 82 -0.65 -36.65 7.24
C LEU A 82 -0.93 -37.44 8.52
N SER A 83 -1.60 -36.81 9.48
CA SER A 83 -2.12 -37.48 10.68
C SER A 83 -3.64 -37.47 10.61
N SER A 84 -4.27 -38.66 10.64
CA SER A 84 -5.72 -38.81 10.51
C SER A 84 -6.31 -39.48 11.75
N VAL A 85 -7.40 -38.91 12.24
CA VAL A 85 -8.17 -39.39 13.40
C VAL A 85 -9.58 -39.74 12.99
N LYS A 86 -10.24 -40.63 13.74
CA LYS A 86 -11.60 -41.07 13.41
C LYS A 86 -12.59 -39.92 13.56
N ARG A 87 -13.35 -39.66 12.49
CA ARG A 87 -14.42 -38.64 12.43
C ARG A 87 -15.73 -39.26 11.91
N GLU A 88 -16.86 -38.62 12.17
CA GLU A 88 -18.15 -39.02 11.59
C GLU A 88 -18.16 -38.86 10.06
N THR A 89 -17.70 -37.70 9.59
CA THR A 89 -17.47 -37.44 8.16
C THR A 89 -16.01 -37.71 7.82
N GLN A 90 -15.78 -38.53 6.79
CA GLN A 90 -14.44 -38.93 6.38
C GLN A 90 -13.90 -37.98 5.31
N TYR A 91 -12.81 -37.27 5.60
CA TYR A 91 -12.19 -36.31 4.69
C TYR A 91 -10.94 -36.86 3.98
N LEU A 92 -10.23 -37.79 4.64
CA LEU A 92 -8.96 -38.34 4.16
C LEU A 92 -9.01 -38.83 2.70
N PRO A 93 -10.04 -39.59 2.24
CA PRO A 93 -10.11 -39.98 0.83
C PRO A 93 -10.15 -38.80 -0.14
N THR A 94 -10.90 -37.75 0.22
CA THR A 94 -11.01 -36.52 -0.57
C THR A 94 -9.67 -35.78 -0.64
N THR A 95 -8.98 -35.66 0.49
CA THR A 95 -7.65 -35.03 0.57
C THR A 95 -6.64 -35.75 -0.30
N ILE A 96 -6.48 -37.07 -0.12
CA ILE A 96 -5.55 -37.88 -0.92
C ILE A 96 -5.94 -37.87 -2.39
N GLY A 97 -7.24 -37.88 -2.70
CA GLY A 97 -7.72 -37.86 -4.07
C GLY A 97 -7.39 -36.55 -4.76
N SER A 98 -7.58 -35.42 -4.06
CA SER A 98 -7.27 -34.09 -4.60
C SER A 98 -5.77 -33.85 -4.75
N MET A 99 -4.96 -34.51 -3.91
CA MET A 99 -3.50 -34.49 -3.96
C MET A 99 -2.96 -35.20 -5.20
N LEU A 100 -3.58 -36.34 -5.56
CA LEU A 100 -3.18 -37.18 -6.70
C LEU A 100 -3.82 -36.77 -8.02
N HIS A 101 -5.03 -36.20 -7.99
CA HIS A 101 -5.75 -35.80 -9.20
C HIS A 101 -4.97 -34.74 -9.98
N GLY A 102 -4.69 -35.03 -11.25
CA GLY A 102 -3.99 -34.12 -12.17
C GLY A 102 -2.46 -34.23 -12.13
N LEU A 103 -1.88 -35.02 -11.23
CA LEU A 103 -0.43 -35.21 -11.21
C LEU A 103 0.06 -35.94 -12.47
N SER A 104 1.12 -35.42 -13.06
CA SER A 104 1.90 -36.15 -14.05
C SER A 104 2.63 -37.33 -13.41
N LYS A 105 3.13 -38.25 -14.24
CA LYS A 105 3.92 -39.38 -13.75
C LYS A 105 5.18 -38.93 -12.99
N GLN A 106 5.86 -37.89 -13.47
CA GLN A 106 7.07 -37.37 -12.85
C GLN A 106 6.77 -36.79 -11.47
N GLU A 107 5.73 -35.97 -11.35
CA GLU A 107 5.31 -35.40 -10.05
C GLU A 107 4.91 -36.51 -9.06
N ARG A 108 4.23 -37.55 -9.54
CA ARG A 108 3.86 -38.69 -8.70
C ARG A 108 5.08 -39.52 -8.25
N ASP A 109 6.06 -39.71 -9.12
CA ASP A 109 7.30 -40.44 -8.82
C ASP A 109 8.13 -39.71 -7.74
N ASP A 110 8.06 -38.37 -7.69
CA ASP A 110 8.79 -37.50 -6.75
C ASP A 110 8.06 -37.21 -5.43
N LEU A 111 6.77 -37.54 -5.35
CA LEU A 111 5.91 -37.33 -4.19
C LEU A 111 5.73 -38.64 -3.41
N HIS A 112 6.10 -38.63 -2.12
CA HIS A 112 5.80 -39.73 -1.20
C HIS A 112 4.71 -39.34 -0.20
N ILE A 113 3.65 -40.14 -0.12
CA ILE A 113 2.50 -39.90 0.77
C ILE A 113 2.54 -40.88 1.93
N SER A 114 2.71 -40.35 3.14
CA SER A 114 2.80 -41.11 4.40
C SER A 114 1.66 -40.70 5.34
N ILE A 115 0.81 -41.65 5.72
CA ILE A 115 -0.39 -41.41 6.53
C ILE A 115 -0.26 -42.12 7.87
N LEU A 116 -0.21 -41.34 8.95
CA LEU A 116 -0.38 -41.83 10.32
C LEU A 116 -1.87 -41.98 10.63
N ILE A 117 -2.30 -43.21 10.92
CA ILE A 117 -3.58 -43.45 11.59
C ILE A 117 -3.37 -43.22 13.08
N ALA A 118 -3.78 -42.03 13.53
CA ALA A 118 -3.54 -41.52 14.87
C ALA A 118 -4.59 -42.02 15.89
N GLU A 119 -4.97 -43.29 15.75
CA GLU A 119 -5.77 -44.02 16.74
C GLU A 119 -4.85 -44.99 17.46
N THR A 120 -4.96 -45.05 18.79
CA THR A 120 -4.24 -46.06 19.59
C THR A 120 -4.58 -47.50 19.20
N ASP A 121 -5.81 -47.77 18.74
CA ASP A 121 -6.11 -48.97 17.95
C ASP A 121 -6.50 -48.57 16.51
N PRO A 122 -5.61 -48.79 15.53
CA PRO A 122 -5.82 -48.31 14.16
C PRO A 122 -7.03 -48.96 13.48
N ARG A 123 -7.48 -50.13 13.93
CA ARG A 123 -8.64 -50.84 13.36
C ARG A 123 -9.95 -50.08 13.57
N ARG A 124 -9.98 -49.12 14.51
CA ARG A 124 -11.12 -48.22 14.73
C ARG A 124 -11.26 -47.16 13.64
N HIS A 125 -10.19 -46.88 12.90
CA HIS A 125 -10.18 -45.88 11.84
C HIS A 125 -10.69 -46.46 10.51
N PRO A 126 -11.71 -45.85 9.86
CA PRO A 126 -12.22 -46.34 8.57
C PRO A 126 -11.16 -46.40 7.47
N GLY A 127 -10.15 -45.53 7.54
CA GLY A 127 -9.04 -45.48 6.59
C GLY A 127 -8.04 -46.63 6.68
N TRP A 128 -7.97 -47.37 7.80
CA TRP A 128 -6.92 -48.39 8.02
C TRP A 128 -6.98 -49.54 6.99
N ASN A 129 -8.17 -50.11 6.80
CA ASN A 129 -8.40 -51.20 5.84
C ASN A 129 -9.06 -50.73 4.54
N HIS A 130 -9.02 -49.43 4.25
CA HIS A 130 -9.67 -48.89 3.07
C HIS A 130 -8.86 -49.23 1.81
N GLN A 131 -9.43 -50.03 0.91
CA GLN A 131 -8.69 -50.55 -0.25
C GLN A 131 -8.13 -49.43 -1.14
N TRP A 132 -8.94 -48.43 -1.48
CA TRP A 132 -8.49 -47.31 -2.31
C TRP A 132 -7.33 -46.53 -1.66
N LEU A 133 -7.39 -46.20 -0.37
CA LEU A 133 -6.32 -45.49 0.33
C LEU A 133 -5.01 -46.29 0.36
N ASN A 134 -5.08 -47.59 0.64
CA ASN A 134 -3.91 -48.48 0.66
C ASN A 134 -3.19 -48.59 -0.70
N HIS A 135 -3.88 -48.26 -1.80
CA HIS A 135 -3.27 -48.20 -3.13
C HIS A 135 -2.83 -46.79 -3.53
N ALA A 136 -3.55 -45.76 -3.05
CA ALA A 136 -3.27 -44.37 -3.36
C ALA A 136 -2.07 -43.83 -2.57
N ALA A 137 -1.98 -44.16 -1.29
CA ALA A 137 -0.87 -43.79 -0.42
C ALA A 137 0.34 -44.72 -0.60
N ASP A 138 1.53 -44.19 -0.32
CA ASP A 138 2.75 -44.98 -0.36
C ASP A 138 2.98 -45.74 0.94
N ASP A 139 2.62 -45.12 2.06
CA ASP A 139 2.74 -45.66 3.41
C ASP A 139 1.54 -45.30 4.27
N ILE A 140 0.98 -46.29 4.96
CA ILE A 140 -0.07 -46.13 5.98
C ILE A 140 0.38 -46.90 7.21
N PHE A 141 0.51 -46.20 8.33
CA PHE A 141 1.10 -46.75 9.54
C PHE A 141 0.39 -46.25 10.80
N THR A 142 0.73 -46.86 11.93
CA THR A 142 0.33 -46.41 13.28
C THR A 142 1.59 -46.31 14.13
N TYR A 143 1.45 -45.88 15.39
CA TYR A 143 2.58 -45.74 16.29
C TYR A 143 3.30 -47.08 16.56
N ASP A 144 4.62 -47.04 16.61
CA ASP A 144 5.46 -48.13 17.11
C ASP A 144 5.94 -47.75 18.53
N LEU A 145 5.13 -48.10 19.53
CA LEU A 145 5.31 -47.64 20.92
C LEU A 145 5.53 -48.81 21.87
N ASN A 146 6.29 -48.55 22.94
CA ASN A 146 6.37 -49.47 24.07
C ASN A 146 5.09 -49.44 24.92
N ASP A 147 4.95 -50.40 25.84
CA ASP A 147 3.75 -50.55 26.68
C ASP A 147 3.44 -49.30 27.52
N THR A 148 4.47 -48.60 28.01
CA THR A 148 4.31 -47.40 28.84
C THR A 148 3.78 -46.22 28.01
N GLN A 149 4.36 -46.01 26.83
CA GLN A 149 3.93 -44.98 25.89
C GLN A 149 2.52 -45.27 25.36
N THR A 150 2.20 -46.54 25.10
CA THR A 150 0.86 -46.96 24.67
C THR A 150 -0.18 -46.64 25.73
N LYS A 151 0.09 -46.96 27.00
CA LYS A 151 -0.80 -46.60 28.12
C LYS A 151 -0.98 -45.09 28.26
N HIS A 152 0.11 -44.33 28.13
CA HIS A 152 0.04 -42.86 28.17
C HIS A 152 -0.82 -42.31 27.04
N LEU A 153 -0.60 -42.77 25.81
CA LEU A 153 -1.35 -42.29 24.65
C LEU A 153 -2.84 -42.68 24.70
N ASN A 154 -3.15 -43.86 25.23
CA ASN A 154 -4.53 -44.28 25.54
C ASN A 154 -5.19 -43.32 26.55
N ASP A 155 -4.50 -42.99 27.64
CA ASP A 155 -5.00 -42.04 28.64
C ASP A 155 -5.25 -40.65 28.02
N LEU A 156 -4.34 -40.17 27.17
CA LEU A 156 -4.52 -38.90 26.47
C LEU A 156 -5.75 -38.92 25.54
N GLU A 157 -5.98 -40.02 24.83
CA GLU A 157 -7.12 -40.20 23.92
C GLU A 157 -8.45 -40.29 24.70
N GLU A 158 -8.53 -41.13 25.73
CA GLU A 158 -9.75 -41.35 26.53
C GLU A 158 -10.17 -40.10 27.33
N ASN A 159 -9.20 -39.35 27.85
CA ASN A 159 -9.46 -38.11 28.60
C ASN A 159 -9.55 -36.86 27.70
N GLY A 160 -9.44 -37.00 26.38
CA GLY A 160 -9.55 -35.88 25.43
C GLY A 160 -8.42 -34.84 25.55
N ARG A 161 -7.22 -35.25 25.96
CA ARG A 161 -6.03 -34.39 26.08
C ARG A 161 -5.33 -34.21 24.73
N TYR A 162 -6.08 -33.73 23.75
CA TYR A 162 -5.64 -33.66 22.35
C TYR A 162 -4.44 -32.75 22.11
N HIS A 163 -4.22 -31.72 22.94
CA HIS A 163 -3.04 -30.85 22.81
C HIS A 163 -1.72 -31.61 23.00
N GLU A 164 -1.66 -32.51 23.97
CA GLU A 164 -0.46 -33.29 24.23
C GLU A 164 -0.33 -34.41 23.20
N LYS A 165 -1.42 -35.13 22.92
CA LYS A 165 -1.45 -36.19 21.89
C LYS A 165 -1.05 -35.65 20.52
N GLY A 166 -1.51 -34.45 20.15
CA GLY A 166 -1.18 -33.82 18.88
C GLY A 166 0.32 -33.60 18.67
N VAL A 167 1.10 -33.37 19.74
CA VAL A 167 2.56 -33.27 19.65
C VAL A 167 3.18 -34.63 19.31
N PHE A 168 2.69 -35.72 19.90
CA PHE A 168 3.09 -37.08 19.54
C PHE A 168 2.73 -37.41 18.09
N ASP A 169 1.51 -37.10 17.68
CA ASP A 169 1.03 -37.35 16.32
C ASP A 169 1.88 -36.61 15.28
N TYR A 170 2.17 -35.34 15.54
CA TYR A 170 2.97 -34.50 14.65
C TYR A 170 4.42 -34.98 14.54
N THR A 171 5.05 -35.29 15.68
CA THR A 171 6.46 -35.73 15.70
C THR A 171 6.64 -37.10 15.06
N CYS A 172 5.73 -38.05 15.31
CA CYS A 172 5.75 -39.37 14.71
C CYS A 172 5.59 -39.31 13.18
N ALA A 173 4.64 -38.51 12.68
CA ALA A 173 4.43 -38.33 11.25
C ALA A 173 5.61 -37.62 10.56
N LEU A 174 6.19 -36.60 11.21
CA LEU A 174 7.38 -35.90 10.74
C LEU A 174 8.60 -36.83 10.65
N GLU A 175 8.86 -37.60 11.70
CA GLU A 175 9.97 -38.56 11.77
C GLU A 175 9.84 -39.65 10.70
N ARG A 176 8.62 -40.16 10.47
CA ARG A 176 8.36 -41.14 9.42
C ARG A 176 8.78 -40.60 8.04
N CYS A 177 8.40 -39.36 7.72
CA CYS A 177 8.80 -38.73 6.48
C CYS A 177 10.30 -38.42 6.40
N TYR A 178 10.90 -37.95 7.48
CA TYR A 178 12.34 -37.69 7.55
C TYR A 178 13.16 -38.96 7.23
N ASN A 179 12.76 -40.10 7.77
CA ASN A 179 13.42 -41.38 7.56
C ASN A 179 13.31 -41.92 6.12
N THR A 180 12.48 -41.31 5.27
CA THR A 180 12.42 -41.66 3.84
C THR A 180 13.58 -41.11 3.02
N GLY A 181 14.34 -40.15 3.55
CA GLY A 181 15.42 -39.47 2.84
C GLY A 181 14.94 -38.44 1.80
N ALA A 182 13.67 -38.02 1.86
CA ALA A 182 13.16 -36.99 0.98
C ALA A 182 13.84 -35.63 1.22
N LEU A 183 14.03 -34.83 0.16
CA LEU A 183 14.68 -33.51 0.27
C LEU A 183 13.85 -32.51 1.08
N TYR A 184 12.52 -32.60 0.98
CA TYR A 184 11.57 -31.76 1.68
C TYR A 184 10.52 -32.61 2.40
N VAL A 185 10.06 -32.13 3.56
CA VAL A 185 8.96 -32.74 4.30
C VAL A 185 7.83 -31.73 4.44
N GLY A 186 6.62 -32.11 4.02
CA GLY A 186 5.40 -31.35 4.17
C GLY A 186 4.50 -31.96 5.24
N MET A 187 3.99 -31.14 6.16
CA MET A 187 3.05 -31.56 7.22
C MET A 187 1.65 -31.08 6.86
N PHE A 188 0.76 -31.99 6.46
CA PHE A 188 -0.56 -31.68 5.91
C PHE A 188 -1.66 -32.25 6.82
N GLU A 189 -2.78 -31.53 6.96
CA GLU A 189 -3.95 -32.03 7.70
C GLU A 189 -4.78 -32.98 6.82
N ASP A 190 -5.59 -33.84 7.44
CA ASP A 190 -6.41 -34.86 6.75
C ASP A 190 -7.75 -34.35 6.21
N ASP A 191 -8.04 -33.06 6.40
CA ASP A 191 -9.29 -32.37 6.04
C ASP A 191 -9.09 -31.15 5.13
N ILE A 192 -8.06 -31.20 4.28
CA ILE A 192 -7.76 -30.18 3.27
C ILE A 192 -8.12 -30.65 1.85
N ILE A 193 -8.30 -29.71 0.93
CA ILE A 193 -8.47 -29.98 -0.50
C ILE A 193 -7.43 -29.20 -1.31
N LEU A 194 -6.67 -29.91 -2.15
CA LEU A 194 -5.57 -29.31 -2.89
C LEU A 194 -6.06 -28.78 -4.24
N ALA A 195 -5.53 -27.61 -4.61
CA ALA A 195 -5.78 -27.01 -5.91
C ALA A 195 -5.11 -27.84 -7.02
N ASP A 196 -5.67 -27.77 -8.22
CA ASP A 196 -5.03 -28.31 -9.40
C ASP A 196 -3.64 -27.70 -9.64
N GLY A 197 -2.67 -28.55 -10.00
CA GLY A 197 -1.27 -28.17 -10.19
C GLY A 197 -0.57 -27.66 -8.93
N TRP A 198 -0.99 -28.09 -7.73
CA TRP A 198 -0.36 -27.65 -6.48
C TRP A 198 1.12 -28.04 -6.40
N PHE A 199 1.50 -29.24 -6.87
CA PHE A 199 2.85 -29.77 -6.68
C PHE A 199 3.89 -28.94 -7.44
N ILE A 200 3.66 -28.67 -8.73
CA ILE A 200 4.56 -27.79 -9.51
C ILE A 200 4.65 -26.37 -8.94
N LYS A 201 3.57 -25.83 -8.37
CA LYS A 201 3.58 -24.52 -7.69
C LYS A 201 4.41 -24.54 -6.41
N VAL A 202 4.40 -25.65 -5.67
CA VAL A 202 5.29 -25.87 -4.51
C VAL A 202 6.75 -25.88 -4.96
N LEU A 203 7.07 -26.60 -6.04
CA LEU A 203 8.45 -26.63 -6.57
C LEU A 203 8.93 -25.24 -6.99
N GLN A 204 8.07 -24.47 -7.66
CA GLN A 204 8.39 -23.09 -8.04
C GLN A 204 8.70 -22.23 -6.79
N GLY A 205 7.84 -22.29 -5.76
CA GLY A 205 8.07 -21.54 -4.52
C GLY A 205 9.35 -21.96 -3.79
N LEU A 206 9.67 -23.26 -3.78
CA LEU A 206 10.92 -23.76 -3.20
C LEU A 206 12.16 -23.24 -3.96
N ALA A 207 12.09 -23.15 -5.29
CA ALA A 207 13.17 -22.61 -6.11
C ALA A 207 13.40 -21.10 -5.90
N GLU A 208 12.33 -20.33 -5.66
CA GLU A 208 12.44 -18.90 -5.36
C GLU A 208 13.08 -18.64 -3.97
N ILE A 209 12.86 -19.54 -3.01
CA ILE A 209 13.34 -19.39 -1.63
C ILE A 209 14.73 -20.00 -1.44
N SER A 210 15.19 -20.91 -2.32
CA SER A 210 16.47 -21.61 -2.14
C SER A 210 17.68 -20.67 -1.98
N ASP A 211 17.63 -19.51 -2.62
CA ASP A 211 18.71 -18.51 -2.58
C ASP A 211 18.72 -17.66 -1.30
N SER A 212 17.66 -17.71 -0.49
CA SER A 212 17.49 -16.85 0.71
C SER A 212 18.29 -17.31 1.93
N GLY A 213 18.85 -18.53 1.92
CA GLY A 213 19.83 -19.04 2.88
C GLY A 213 19.35 -19.33 4.31
N ARG A 214 18.20 -18.79 4.76
CA ARG A 214 17.63 -19.06 6.11
C ARG A 214 16.09 -18.97 6.10
N TRP A 215 15.42 -20.11 6.03
CA TRP A 215 13.97 -20.23 6.17
C TRP A 215 13.60 -21.48 7.00
N LEU A 216 12.43 -21.46 7.63
CA LEU A 216 11.93 -22.55 8.47
C LEU A 216 10.83 -23.37 7.77
N PHE A 217 9.85 -22.69 7.17
CA PHE A 217 8.75 -23.33 6.44
C PHE A 217 8.21 -22.42 5.34
N MET A 218 7.64 -23.02 4.29
CA MET A 218 6.79 -22.35 3.31
C MET A 218 5.36 -22.83 3.50
N ARG A 219 4.44 -21.92 3.87
CA ARG A 219 3.03 -22.29 4.08
C ARG A 219 2.27 -22.31 2.76
N LEU A 220 1.38 -23.29 2.59
CA LEU A 220 0.53 -23.43 1.40
C LEU A 220 -0.91 -22.92 1.61
N PHE A 221 -1.20 -22.38 2.78
CA PHE A 221 -2.50 -21.85 3.17
C PHE A 221 -2.35 -20.45 3.77
N ASN A 222 -3.25 -19.54 3.38
CA ASN A 222 -3.34 -18.17 3.88
C ASN A 222 -4.77 -17.87 4.33
N GLN A 223 -4.92 -17.21 5.47
CA GLN A 223 -6.21 -16.65 5.89
C GLN A 223 -6.38 -15.25 5.29
N GLU A 224 -7.57 -14.94 4.77
CA GLU A 224 -7.86 -13.64 4.13
C GLU A 224 -7.66 -12.43 5.06
N ARG A 225 -7.85 -12.62 6.37
CA ARG A 225 -7.57 -11.54 7.35
C ARG A 225 -6.07 -11.22 7.47
N SER A 226 -5.20 -12.11 7.01
CA SER A 226 -3.74 -11.95 7.10
C SER A 226 -3.11 -11.45 5.81
N THR A 227 -3.86 -11.32 4.71
CA THR A 227 -3.35 -10.97 3.37
C THR A 227 -3.52 -9.48 3.04
N GLY A 228 -4.54 -8.81 3.58
CA GLY A 228 -4.90 -7.43 3.20
C GLY A 228 -3.85 -6.33 3.44
N TRP A 229 -2.77 -6.62 4.19
CA TRP A 229 -1.68 -5.68 4.47
C TRP A 229 -0.29 -6.35 4.48
N SER A 230 -0.16 -7.54 3.86
CA SER A 230 1.10 -8.29 3.97
C SER A 230 2.21 -7.75 3.08
N SER A 231 1.90 -7.05 1.98
CA SER A 231 2.88 -6.24 1.26
C SER A 231 2.98 -4.87 1.94
N ARG A 232 4.14 -4.55 2.51
CA ARG A 232 4.46 -3.18 2.95
C ARG A 232 4.85 -2.28 1.77
N ASP A 233 4.82 -2.82 0.56
CA ASP A 233 5.11 -2.10 -0.67
C ASP A 233 3.90 -1.25 -1.05
N ILE A 234 4.12 0.06 -1.01
CA ILE A 234 3.15 1.07 -1.41
C ILE A 234 2.69 0.77 -2.84
N GLY A 235 1.39 0.56 -3.04
CA GLY A 235 0.77 0.38 -4.36
C GLY A 235 0.24 -1.03 -4.70
N GLY A 236 0.40 -2.04 -3.85
CA GLY A 236 -0.05 -3.41 -4.13
C GLY A 236 -1.58 -3.60 -4.18
N ASN A 237 -2.33 -2.75 -3.48
CA ASN A 237 -3.78 -2.94 -3.25
C ASN A 237 -4.64 -1.78 -3.80
N ASN A 238 -4.30 -1.27 -4.99
CA ASN A 238 -4.92 -0.06 -5.58
C ASN A 238 -4.70 1.22 -4.76
N GLU A 239 -3.78 1.20 -3.78
CA GLU A 239 -3.48 2.34 -2.90
C GLU A 239 -3.17 3.60 -3.71
N LEU A 240 -2.38 3.47 -4.78
CA LEU A 240 -2.04 4.59 -5.65
C LEU A 240 -3.25 5.17 -6.37
N LEU A 241 -4.21 4.33 -6.80
CA LEU A 241 -5.44 4.80 -7.44
C LEU A 241 -6.38 5.49 -6.44
N ILE A 242 -6.44 4.98 -5.21
CA ILE A 242 -7.24 5.57 -4.13
C ILE A 242 -6.63 6.91 -3.69
N ILE A 243 -5.31 6.97 -3.49
CA ILE A 243 -4.57 8.19 -3.16
C ILE A 243 -4.73 9.23 -4.28
N LEU A 244 -4.53 8.83 -5.54
CA LEU A 244 -4.73 9.71 -6.69
C LEU A 244 -6.17 10.26 -6.73
N GLY A 245 -7.17 9.41 -6.45
CA GLY A 245 -8.58 9.82 -6.40
C GLY A 245 -8.87 10.86 -5.31
N ILE A 246 -8.30 10.69 -4.12
CA ILE A 246 -8.43 11.64 -3.01
C ILE A 246 -7.68 12.95 -3.32
N ASP A 247 -6.45 12.85 -3.81
CA ASP A 247 -5.59 14.00 -4.12
C ASP A 247 -6.19 14.87 -5.22
N ILE A 248 -6.78 14.27 -6.26
CA ILE A 248 -7.51 15.02 -7.31
C ILE A 248 -8.69 15.79 -6.71
N GLY A 249 -9.44 15.19 -5.77
CA GLY A 249 -10.56 15.85 -5.10
C GLY A 249 -10.12 17.06 -4.25
N ILE A 250 -9.01 16.94 -3.52
CA ILE A 250 -8.45 18.02 -2.70
C ILE A 250 -7.86 19.13 -3.58
N ALA A 251 -7.06 18.77 -4.59
CA ALA A 251 -6.41 19.72 -5.48
C ALA A 251 -7.43 20.59 -6.26
N ALA A 252 -8.52 19.98 -6.74
CA ALA A 252 -9.60 20.70 -7.41
C ALA A 252 -10.24 21.77 -6.49
N SER A 253 -10.42 21.44 -5.21
CA SER A 253 -11.01 22.35 -4.22
C SER A 253 -10.11 23.55 -3.89
N VAL A 254 -8.79 23.34 -3.83
CA VAL A 254 -7.79 24.40 -3.61
C VAL A 254 -7.74 25.35 -4.80
N TRP A 255 -7.77 24.82 -6.02
CA TRP A 255 -7.70 25.63 -7.24
C TRP A 255 -8.92 26.55 -7.40
N LEU A 256 -10.10 26.06 -7.01
CA LEU A 256 -11.35 26.83 -7.07
C LEU A 256 -11.45 27.94 -6.00
N SER A 257 -10.65 27.88 -4.93
CA SER A 257 -10.77 28.80 -3.79
C SER A 257 -9.81 30.01 -3.83
N GLY A 258 -8.91 30.08 -4.83
CA GLY A 258 -7.96 31.18 -5.01
C GLY A 258 -6.73 31.10 -4.11
N LYS A 259 -5.53 31.15 -4.71
CA LYS A 259 -4.24 30.96 -4.00
C LYS A 259 -4.00 31.99 -2.89
N ALA A 260 -4.33 33.26 -3.14
CA ALA A 260 -4.10 34.35 -2.18
C ALA A 260 -5.01 34.27 -0.94
N SER A 261 -6.19 33.64 -1.06
CA SER A 261 -7.13 33.46 0.05
C SER A 261 -6.75 32.29 0.96
N LEU A 262 -6.10 31.25 0.41
CA LEU A 262 -5.66 30.07 1.15
C LEU A 262 -4.22 30.20 1.67
N PHE A 263 -3.34 30.89 0.94
CA PHE A 263 -1.92 30.99 1.23
C PHE A 263 -1.41 32.43 1.05
N PRO A 264 -1.76 33.35 1.96
CA PRO A 264 -1.22 34.71 1.93
C PRO A 264 0.30 34.69 2.20
N PRO A 265 1.10 35.57 1.55
CA PRO A 265 2.52 35.70 1.85
C PRO A 265 2.76 36.02 3.33
N SER A 266 3.78 35.42 3.93
CA SER A 266 4.19 35.76 5.30
C SER A 266 4.76 37.18 5.37
N PRO A 267 4.69 37.90 6.50
CA PRO A 267 5.34 39.20 6.64
C PRO A 267 6.86 39.13 6.44
N GLY A 268 7.44 40.04 5.67
CA GLY A 268 8.86 40.09 5.36
C GLY A 268 9.17 40.74 4.01
N VAL A 269 10.45 40.71 3.63
CA VAL A 269 10.93 41.20 2.34
C VAL A 269 11.18 40.02 1.41
N PHE A 270 10.61 40.06 0.21
CA PHE A 270 10.68 38.97 -0.77
C PHE A 270 11.30 39.48 -2.06
N LYS A 271 12.20 38.68 -2.65
CA LYS A 271 12.77 38.96 -3.97
C LYS A 271 11.71 38.74 -5.04
N GLU A 272 11.52 39.72 -5.91
CA GLU A 272 10.58 39.63 -7.02
C GLU A 272 11.33 39.45 -8.34
N PRO A 273 10.87 38.51 -9.21
CA PRO A 273 11.49 38.30 -10.51
C PRO A 273 11.15 39.41 -11.52
N PHE A 274 10.08 40.17 -11.26
CA PHE A 274 9.62 41.32 -12.04
C PHE A 274 9.00 42.36 -11.10
N GLY A 275 9.54 43.58 -11.11
CA GLY A 275 9.04 44.67 -10.28
C GLY A 275 7.97 45.46 -11.03
N CYS A 276 6.71 45.25 -10.70
CA CYS A 276 5.60 46.02 -11.28
C CYS A 276 5.17 47.15 -10.34
N CYS A 277 4.81 48.31 -10.89
CA CYS A 277 4.19 49.45 -10.18
C CYS A 277 5.14 50.27 -9.26
N SER A 278 5.36 51.55 -9.60
CA SER A 278 6.40 52.42 -9.02
C SER A 278 5.89 53.45 -7.99
N GLN A 279 4.80 53.19 -7.27
CA GLN A 279 4.12 54.19 -6.43
C GLN A 279 4.91 54.58 -5.19
N ALA A 280 5.63 53.64 -4.59
CA ALA A 280 6.49 53.87 -3.43
C ALA A 280 7.69 52.92 -3.47
N MET A 281 8.89 53.46 -3.58
CA MET A 281 10.14 52.68 -3.68
C MET A 281 11.22 53.35 -2.82
N ILE A 282 12.11 52.53 -2.28
CA ILE A 282 13.27 52.98 -1.52
C ILE A 282 14.51 52.52 -2.29
N PHE A 283 15.42 53.45 -2.58
CA PHE A 283 16.66 53.16 -3.29
C PHE A 283 17.86 53.38 -2.36
N PRO A 284 18.85 52.47 -2.34
CA PRO A 284 20.11 52.70 -1.64
C PRO A 284 20.87 53.85 -2.29
N ARG A 285 21.50 54.70 -1.48
CA ARG A 285 22.13 55.94 -1.95
C ARG A 285 23.20 55.72 -3.02
N SER A 286 23.99 54.64 -2.90
CA SER A 286 25.05 54.28 -3.86
C SER A 286 24.51 54.00 -5.28
N GLN A 287 23.28 53.50 -5.40
CA GLN A 287 22.68 53.17 -6.69
C GLN A 287 21.96 54.36 -7.35
N VAL A 288 21.79 55.48 -6.63
CA VAL A 288 21.08 56.66 -7.14
C VAL A 288 21.81 57.32 -8.33
N PRO A 289 23.15 57.51 -8.33
CA PRO A 289 23.86 58.04 -9.49
C PRO A 289 23.66 57.19 -10.75
N LEU A 290 23.85 55.86 -10.66
CA LEU A 290 23.61 54.92 -11.76
C LEU A 290 22.18 55.05 -12.31
N LEU A 291 21.21 55.09 -11.42
CA LEU A 291 19.81 55.26 -11.79
C LEU A 291 19.57 56.60 -12.51
N MET A 292 20.13 57.69 -11.98
CA MET A 292 19.96 59.03 -12.57
C MET A 292 20.57 59.11 -13.97
N ASP A 293 21.78 58.58 -14.18
CA ASP A 293 22.46 58.61 -15.47
C ASP A 293 21.72 57.74 -16.49
N SER A 294 21.34 56.51 -16.10
CA SER A 294 20.57 55.59 -16.94
C SER A 294 19.21 56.15 -17.37
N LEU A 295 18.51 56.86 -16.47
CA LEU A 295 17.23 57.48 -16.80
C LEU A 295 17.39 58.72 -17.71
N ARG A 296 18.45 59.53 -17.49
CA ARG A 296 18.74 60.71 -18.31
C ARG A 296 19.11 60.35 -19.75
N ASP A 297 19.88 59.28 -19.92
CA ASP A 297 20.29 58.78 -21.24
C ASP A 297 19.10 58.29 -22.06
N ARG A 298 18.12 57.64 -21.42
CA ARG A 298 16.93 57.12 -22.10
C ARG A 298 15.92 58.20 -22.52
N ARG A 299 15.88 59.35 -21.84
CA ARG A 299 15.02 60.53 -22.08
C ARG A 299 13.50 60.33 -21.97
N GLU A 300 12.93 59.21 -22.41
CA GLU A 300 11.48 58.90 -22.32
C GLU A 300 11.18 57.41 -22.08
N GLY A 301 10.04 57.10 -21.44
CA GLY A 301 9.60 55.72 -21.18
C GLY A 301 8.70 55.57 -19.94
N GLN A 302 8.26 54.34 -19.66
CA GLN A 302 7.52 54.01 -18.44
C GLN A 302 8.49 53.63 -17.31
N ILE A 303 8.39 54.34 -16.18
CA ILE A 303 9.40 54.28 -15.12
C ILE A 303 9.53 52.88 -14.51
N ASP A 304 8.44 52.16 -14.28
CA ASP A 304 8.47 50.80 -13.74
C ASP A 304 9.21 49.81 -14.65
N LEU A 305 8.93 49.82 -15.96
CA LEU A 305 9.62 48.98 -16.95
C LEU A 305 11.09 49.37 -17.09
N MET A 306 11.41 50.67 -17.06
CA MET A 306 12.78 51.15 -17.13
C MET A 306 13.59 50.73 -15.90
N LEU A 307 12.98 50.79 -14.71
CA LEU A 307 13.62 50.33 -13.47
C LEU A 307 13.84 48.83 -13.48
N ASP A 308 12.87 48.05 -13.96
CA ASP A 308 12.98 46.61 -14.07
C ASP A 308 14.14 46.19 -15.00
N GLU A 309 14.29 46.90 -16.12
CA GLU A 309 15.36 46.67 -17.08
C GLU A 309 16.72 47.10 -16.54
N ILE A 310 16.83 48.29 -15.92
CA ILE A 310 18.07 48.75 -15.27
C ILE A 310 18.51 47.75 -14.21
N ALA A 311 17.57 47.25 -13.41
CA ALA A 311 17.87 46.23 -12.41
C ALA A 311 18.38 44.95 -13.07
N SER A 312 17.66 44.44 -14.08
CA SER A 312 18.02 43.19 -14.77
C SER A 312 19.36 43.29 -15.51
N SER A 313 19.65 44.39 -16.19
CA SER A 313 20.89 44.58 -16.96
C SER A 313 22.13 44.70 -16.08
N ASN A 314 21.97 45.22 -14.87
CA ASN A 314 23.05 45.37 -13.90
C ASN A 314 23.07 44.24 -12.86
N GLY A 315 22.24 43.19 -13.04
CA GLY A 315 22.16 42.07 -12.10
C GLY A 315 21.68 42.47 -10.70
N LEU A 316 20.95 43.58 -10.57
CA LEU A 316 20.42 44.08 -9.31
C LEU A 316 19.10 43.39 -8.96
N ASP A 317 19.00 43.01 -7.70
CA ASP A 317 17.82 42.35 -7.16
C ASP A 317 16.71 43.36 -6.81
N ARG A 318 15.47 42.93 -7.05
CA ARG A 318 14.25 43.70 -6.72
C ARG A 318 13.55 43.01 -5.56
N TYR A 319 13.08 43.81 -4.61
CA TYR A 319 12.47 43.31 -3.39
C TYR A 319 11.15 44.03 -3.10
N ALA A 320 10.15 43.28 -2.61
CA ALA A 320 8.88 43.80 -2.13
C ALA A 320 8.66 43.47 -0.65
N LEU A 321 8.09 44.42 0.08
CA LEU A 321 7.76 44.28 1.49
C LEU A 321 6.30 43.86 1.67
N TYR A 322 6.08 42.77 2.41
CA TYR A 322 4.77 42.29 2.83
C TYR A 322 4.61 42.33 4.36
N PRO A 323 3.42 42.62 4.90
CA PRO A 323 2.26 43.16 4.18
C PRO A 323 2.58 44.54 3.57
N VAL A 324 1.83 44.93 2.55
CA VAL A 324 2.05 46.20 1.84
C VAL A 324 1.93 47.40 2.79
N GLN A 325 2.81 48.39 2.66
CA GLN A 325 2.85 49.55 3.57
C GLN A 325 2.20 50.81 2.97
N THR A 326 1.87 50.78 1.68
CA THR A 326 1.32 51.91 0.94
C THR A 326 0.17 51.43 0.05
N GLN A 327 -0.76 52.35 -0.22
CA GLN A 327 -1.90 52.13 -1.11
C GLN A 327 -2.06 53.32 -2.04
N HIS A 328 -2.39 53.02 -3.31
CA HIS A 328 -2.71 54.06 -4.27
C HIS A 328 -4.14 54.56 -4.08
N ILE A 329 -4.32 55.86 -3.84
CA ILE A 329 -5.62 56.49 -3.56
C ILE A 329 -6.12 57.42 -4.69
N GLY A 330 -5.36 57.57 -5.78
CA GLY A 330 -5.68 58.48 -6.88
C GLY A 330 -6.66 57.87 -7.87
N ILE A 331 -7.83 58.49 -8.05
CA ILE A 331 -8.85 58.03 -9.01
C ILE A 331 -8.70 58.73 -10.37
N ASP A 332 -8.15 59.96 -10.42
CA ASP A 332 -7.85 60.70 -11.64
C ASP A 332 -6.33 60.82 -11.85
N SER A 333 -5.80 60.10 -12.84
CA SER A 333 -4.39 60.14 -13.20
C SER A 333 -4.04 61.36 -14.05
N ALA A 334 -2.85 61.94 -13.83
CA ALA A 334 -2.27 62.96 -14.72
C ALA A 334 -2.13 62.49 -16.19
N ARG A 335 -2.18 61.17 -16.43
CA ARG A 335 -2.15 60.55 -17.76
C ARG A 335 -3.54 60.27 -18.39
N LYS A 336 -4.64 60.73 -17.77
CA LYS A 336 -6.04 60.47 -18.20
C LYS A 336 -6.36 58.97 -18.36
N THR A 337 -5.85 58.11 -17.48
CA THR A 337 -6.15 56.66 -17.49
C THR A 337 -7.61 56.39 -17.10
N THR A 338 -8.17 55.31 -17.61
CA THR A 338 -9.58 54.93 -17.36
C THR A 338 -9.76 54.36 -15.94
N LYS A 339 -10.99 54.38 -15.39
CA LYS A 339 -11.28 53.87 -14.03
C LYS A 339 -10.89 52.40 -13.84
N ASP A 340 -10.96 51.59 -14.89
CA ASP A 340 -10.64 50.16 -14.84
C ASP A 340 -9.13 49.92 -14.66
N GLU A 341 -8.28 50.79 -15.21
CA GLU A 341 -6.82 50.73 -15.02
C GLU A 341 -6.41 51.19 -13.61
N ALA A 342 -7.12 52.14 -13.02
CA ALA A 342 -6.86 52.58 -11.64
C ALA A 342 -7.19 51.49 -10.61
N GLN A 343 -8.20 50.65 -10.89
CA GLN A 343 -8.58 49.51 -10.04
C GLN A 343 -7.58 48.34 -10.13
N ALA A 344 -6.80 48.23 -11.22
CA ALA A 344 -5.81 47.16 -11.38
C ALA A 344 -4.61 47.28 -10.42
N ILE A 345 -4.40 48.44 -9.79
CA ILE A 345 -3.30 48.72 -8.85
C ILE A 345 -3.79 48.75 -7.39
N TRP A 346 -5.01 48.27 -7.13
CA TRP A 346 -5.61 48.28 -5.80
C TRP A 346 -5.13 47.11 -4.94
N SER A 347 -4.52 47.38 -3.77
CA SER A 347 -4.13 46.32 -2.85
C SER A 347 -5.23 45.95 -1.85
N MET A 348 -5.88 44.81 -2.09
CA MET A 348 -6.82 44.22 -1.12
C MET A 348 -6.14 43.87 0.22
N ALA A 349 -4.83 43.59 0.19
CA ALA A 349 -4.07 43.28 1.40
C ALA A 349 -3.83 44.51 2.29
N PHE A 350 -3.79 45.72 1.71
CA PHE A 350 -3.72 46.97 2.49
C PHE A 350 -5.03 47.21 3.25
N GLU A 351 -6.17 47.04 2.57
CA GLU A 351 -7.50 47.26 3.14
C GLU A 351 -7.85 46.29 4.27
N ASN A 352 -7.26 45.10 4.28
CA ASN A 352 -7.48 44.08 5.31
C ASN A 352 -6.66 44.31 6.60
N GLN A 353 -5.88 45.40 6.71
CA GLN A 353 -5.07 45.67 7.90
C GLN A 353 -5.91 46.13 9.10
N ASP A 354 -5.64 45.56 10.28
CA ASP A 354 -6.33 45.92 11.52
C ASP A 354 -5.56 47.02 12.32
N PRO A 355 -6.16 48.19 12.58
CA PRO A 355 -5.49 49.30 13.28
C PRO A 355 -5.00 48.96 14.69
N ARG A 356 -5.71 48.09 15.43
CA ARG A 356 -5.32 47.74 16.81
C ARG A 356 -4.08 46.86 16.83
N THR A 357 -4.03 45.89 15.92
CA THR A 357 -2.88 45.01 15.72
C THR A 357 -1.65 45.78 15.27
N LEU A 358 -1.79 46.69 14.29
CA LEU A 358 -0.71 47.56 13.84
C LEU A 358 -0.16 48.44 14.97
N LYS A 359 -1.03 49.04 15.79
CA LYS A 359 -0.60 49.87 16.93
C LYS A 359 0.23 49.08 17.94
N LYS A 360 -0.17 47.84 18.26
CA LYS A 360 0.58 46.96 19.17
C LYS A 360 1.93 46.53 18.58
N GLN A 361 1.95 46.19 17.28
CA GLN A 361 3.17 45.83 16.57
C GLN A 361 4.17 47.00 16.54
N HIS A 362 3.69 48.20 16.23
CA HIS A 362 4.48 49.43 16.26
C HIS A 362 5.16 49.60 17.62
N THR A 363 4.41 49.60 18.74
CA THR A 363 4.98 49.77 20.08
C THR A 363 6.08 48.75 20.38
N ARG A 364 5.88 47.48 19.99
CA ARG A 364 6.88 46.42 20.18
C ARG A 364 8.14 46.62 19.34
N LEU A 365 8.01 47.07 18.09
CA LEU A 365 9.17 47.32 17.23
C LEU A 365 10.01 48.51 17.72
N LEU A 366 9.34 49.51 18.31
CA LEU A 366 9.95 50.71 18.89
C LEU A 366 10.93 50.39 20.03
N GLU A 367 10.67 49.33 20.83
CA GLU A 367 11.57 48.89 21.90
C GLU A 367 12.96 48.50 21.39
N LYS A 368 13.07 48.10 20.12
CA LYS A 368 14.32 47.69 19.47
C LYS A 368 14.84 48.71 18.45
N TYR A 369 14.34 49.93 18.49
CA TYR A 369 14.61 50.94 17.46
C TYR A 369 16.10 51.20 17.20
N GLN A 370 16.91 51.37 18.25
CA GLN A 370 18.35 51.65 18.09
C GLN A 370 19.10 50.49 17.42
N LEU A 371 18.76 49.25 17.76
CA LEU A 371 19.33 48.07 17.12
C LEU A 371 19.01 48.02 15.62
N TRP A 372 17.78 48.34 15.23
CA TRP A 372 17.39 48.38 13.81
C TRP A 372 18.10 49.49 13.05
N ARG A 373 18.27 50.65 13.70
CA ARG A 373 18.99 51.79 13.14
C ARG A 373 20.45 51.46 12.88
N GLU A 374 21.16 50.91 13.85
CA GLU A 374 22.57 50.54 13.72
C GLU A 374 22.78 49.52 12.58
N LYS A 375 21.89 48.54 12.44
CA LYS A 375 21.96 47.58 11.33
C LYS A 375 21.75 48.23 9.96
N ALA A 376 20.77 49.12 9.83
CA ALA A 376 20.53 49.83 8.58
C ALA A 376 21.70 50.78 8.21
N GLU A 377 22.39 51.36 9.21
CA GLU A 377 23.57 52.20 8.98
C GLU A 377 24.80 51.37 8.56
N GLN A 378 24.99 50.16 9.13
CA GLN A 378 26.10 49.27 8.75
C GLN A 378 25.99 48.78 7.29
N ASP A 379 24.79 48.41 6.83
CA ASP A 379 24.57 47.99 5.43
C ASP A 379 24.94 49.10 4.43
N VAL A 380 24.73 50.37 4.79
CA VAL A 380 25.14 51.52 3.94
C VAL A 380 26.66 51.64 3.89
N ILE A 381 27.36 51.45 5.01
CA ILE A 381 28.83 51.50 5.07
C ILE A 381 29.46 50.36 4.25
N ASP A 382 28.95 49.14 4.41
CA ASP A 382 29.47 47.97 3.69
C ASP A 382 29.24 48.08 2.17
N SER A 383 28.14 48.72 1.74
CA SER A 383 27.88 49.01 0.32
C SER A 383 28.83 50.06 -0.29
N ILE A 384 29.35 50.99 0.51
CA ILE A 384 30.33 52.00 0.05
C ILE A 384 31.72 51.36 -0.13
N TYR A 385 32.11 50.43 0.76
CA TYR A 385 33.39 49.73 0.67
C TYR A 385 33.49 48.74 -0.50
N LEU A 386 32.36 48.21 -0.98
CA LEU A 386 32.32 47.27 -2.12
C LEU A 386 32.47 47.99 -3.47
N ASP A 387 31.98 49.23 -3.62
CA ASP A 387 32.16 50.04 -4.83
C ASP A 387 33.59 50.60 -4.99
N GLU A 388 34.39 50.71 -3.91
CA GLU A 388 35.81 51.12 -3.99
C GLU A 388 36.77 49.96 -4.34
N LEU A 389 36.29 48.72 -4.36
CA LEU A 389 37.08 47.51 -4.63
C LEU A 389 36.70 46.80 -5.96
N SER A 390 35.74 47.35 -6.72
CA SER A 390 35.42 46.97 -8.11
C SER A 390 35.87 48.05 -9.07
#